data_AF-A0A1E4LI42-F1
#
_entry.id   AF-A0A1E4LI42-F1
#
_cell.length_a   1.000
_cell.length_b   1.000
_cell.length_c   1.000
_cell.angle_alpha   90.00
_cell.angle_beta   90.00
_cell.angle_gamma   90.00
#
_symmetry.space_group_name_H-M   'P 1'
#
loop_
_entity.id
_entity.type
_entity.pdbx_description
1 polymer ?
#
loop_
_entity_poly.entity_id
_entity_poly.type
_entity_poly.pdbx_seq_one_letter_code
_entity_poly.pdbx_strand_id
1 'polypeptide(L)'
;FMEKGTSSIAATATVTSVQNFVKLSDEEIVRVLDENQAKLCLSEKQKERWHKKCLCLVEFGDVHALPLPLPFDHQDNMDDWLILLKIEDVVVGTSIPYNYENARF
;
A
#
# COMPACT_ATOMS: atom_id res chain seq x y z
N PHE A 1 7.65 -2.48 -1.04
CA PHE A 1 7.53 -1.03 -1.28
C PHE A 1 8.48 -0.60 -2.37
N MET A 2 8.04 0.35 -3.19
CA MET A 2 8.85 0.97 -4.24
C MET A 2 9.07 2.45 -3.93
N GLU A 3 10.27 2.94 -4.22
CA GLU A 3 10.53 4.37 -4.17
C GLU A 3 9.96 5.03 -5.44
N LYS A 4 9.27 6.16 -5.28
CA LYS A 4 8.60 6.85 -6.37
C LYS A 4 9.59 7.18 -7.50
N GLY A 5 9.29 6.71 -8.71
CA GLY A 5 10.09 6.98 -9.91
C GLY A 5 11.26 6.02 -10.17
N THR A 6 11.48 5.02 -9.31
CA THR A 6 12.60 4.07 -9.46
C THR A 6 12.23 2.77 -10.18
N SER A 7 10.93 2.46 -10.32
CA SER A 7 10.43 1.15 -10.78
C SER A 7 11.16 -0.02 -10.14
N SER A 8 11.47 0.09 -8.84
CA SER A 8 12.20 -0.94 -8.11
C SER A 8 11.62 -1.18 -6.73
N ILE A 9 11.43 -2.45 -6.40
CA ILE A 9 11.00 -2.91 -5.08
C ILE A 9 12.25 -2.93 -4.20
N ALA A 10 12.32 -1.98 -3.26
CA ALA A 10 13.53 -1.73 -2.47
C ALA A 10 13.35 -1.98 -0.98
N ALA A 11 12.12 -2.14 -0.48
CA ALA A 11 11.86 -2.37 0.93
C ALA A 11 10.70 -3.35 1.14
N THR A 12 10.72 -4.03 2.29
CA THR A 12 9.68 -4.95 2.75
C THR A 12 9.27 -4.62 4.18
N ALA A 13 8.06 -5.05 4.55
CA ALA A 13 7.55 -4.93 5.90
C ALA A 13 6.48 -5.99 6.15
N THR A 14 6.14 -6.18 7.41
CA THR A 14 5.05 -7.06 7.84
C THR A 14 3.84 -6.22 8.18
N VAL A 15 2.65 -6.58 7.68
CA VAL A 15 1.40 -5.97 8.13
C VAL A 15 1.13 -6.41 9.57
N THR A 16 1.04 -5.46 10.50
CA THR A 16 0.83 -5.72 11.93
C THR A 16 -0.58 -5.40 12.40
N SER A 17 -1.28 -4.49 11.72
CA SER A 17 -2.66 -4.13 12.02
C SER A 17 -3.36 -3.61 10.78
N VAL A 18 -4.67 -3.89 10.69
CA VAL A 18 -5.55 -3.36 9.63
C VAL A 18 -6.82 -2.85 10.29
N GLN A 19 -7.15 -1.59 10.05
CA GLN A 19 -8.37 -0.95 10.54
C GLN A 19 -9.23 -0.54 9.34
N ASN A 20 -10.42 -1.13 9.24
CA ASN A 20 -11.37 -0.89 8.16
C ASN A 20 -12.55 -0.07 8.68
N PHE A 21 -12.77 1.11 8.09
CA PHE A 21 -13.84 2.01 8.44
C PHE A 21 -14.76 2.23 7.23
N VAL A 22 -16.06 2.12 7.46
CA VAL A 22 -17.09 2.33 6.42
C VAL A 22 -18.17 3.26 6.95
N LYS A 23 -18.72 4.11 6.07
CA LYS A 23 -19.82 5.03 6.36
C LYS A 23 -19.54 5.99 7.53
N LEU A 24 -18.30 6.46 7.67
CA LEU A 24 -17.93 7.45 8.69
C LEU A 24 -18.69 8.77 8.51
N SER A 25 -19.07 9.39 9.63
CA SER A 25 -19.45 10.81 9.66
C SER A 25 -18.23 11.73 9.50
N ASP A 26 -18.44 13.01 9.21
CA ASP A 26 -17.35 13.96 9.04
C ASP A 26 -16.52 14.09 10.34
N GLU A 27 -17.17 14.09 11.51
CA GLU A 27 -16.50 14.12 12.81
C GLU A 27 -15.69 12.84 13.07
N GLU A 28 -16.20 11.68 12.65
CA GLU A 28 -15.49 10.41 12.81
C GLU A 28 -14.27 10.33 11.90
N ILE A 29 -14.33 10.87 10.69
CA ILE A 29 -13.19 10.94 9.77
C ILE A 29 -12.06 11.76 10.40
N VAL A 30 -12.37 12.96 10.91
CA VAL A 30 -11.39 13.83 11.56
C VAL A 30 -10.76 13.12 12.76
N ARG A 31 -11.59 12.52 13.62
CA ARG A 31 -11.11 11.78 14.79
C ARG A 31 -10.16 10.64 14.41
N VAL A 32 -10.54 9.80 13.44
CA VAL A 32 -9.73 8.66 12.98
C VAL A 32 -8.38 9.13 12.42
N LEU A 33 -8.36 10.20 11.61
CA LEU A 33 -7.12 10.73 11.06
C LEU A 33 -6.23 11.33 12.15
N ASP A 34 -6.78 12.07 13.11
CA ASP A 34 -6.02 12.71 14.19
C ASP A 34 -5.45 11.68 15.18
N GLU A 35 -6.23 10.67 15.57
CA GLU A 35 -5.78 9.58 16.46
C GLU A 35 -4.61 8.78 15.87
N ASN A 36 -4.57 8.66 14.53
CA ASN A 36 -3.53 7.92 13.82
C ASN A 36 -2.44 8.82 13.22
N GLN A 37 -2.55 10.14 13.36
CA GLN A 37 -1.70 11.12 12.68
C GLN A 37 -0.21 10.97 12.99
N ALA A 38 0.12 10.56 14.22
CA ALA A 38 1.51 10.35 14.64
C ALA A 38 2.23 9.27 13.80
N LYS A 39 1.49 8.30 13.25
CA LYS A 39 2.02 7.27 12.35
C LYS A 39 1.81 7.61 10.88
N LEU A 40 0.66 8.21 10.55
CA LEU A 40 0.32 8.55 9.17
C LEU A 40 1.17 9.70 8.62
N CYS A 41 1.61 10.62 9.47
CA CYS A 41 2.46 11.76 9.12
C CYS A 41 1.92 12.58 7.94
N LEU A 42 0.60 12.75 7.86
CA LEU A 42 -0.05 13.46 6.75
C LEU A 42 0.13 14.97 6.86
N SER A 43 0.39 15.65 5.75
CA SER A 43 0.20 17.10 5.65
C SER A 43 -1.29 17.46 5.71
N GLU A 44 -1.61 18.72 5.99
CA GLU A 44 -3.01 19.19 6.00
C GLU A 44 -3.73 18.96 4.66
N LYS A 45 -3.05 19.19 3.52
CA LYS A 45 -3.58 18.87 2.19
C LYS A 45 -3.88 17.38 2.01
N GLN A 46 -3.07 16.51 2.62
CA GLN A 46 -3.30 15.07 2.58
C GLN A 46 -4.47 14.67 3.49
N LYS A 47 -4.62 15.27 4.67
CA LYS A 47 -5.79 15.06 5.53
C LYS A 47 -7.08 15.42 4.80
N GLU A 48 -7.12 16.57 4.13
CA GLU A 48 -8.26 16.98 3.29
C GLU A 48 -8.52 15.97 2.16
N ARG A 49 -7.47 15.53 1.45
CA ARG A 49 -7.60 14.54 0.37
C ARG A 49 -8.15 13.19 0.87
N TRP A 50 -7.69 12.76 2.04
CA TRP A 50 -8.09 11.51 2.69
C TRP A 50 -9.36 11.65 3.54
N HIS A 51 -10.02 12.80 3.53
CA HIS A 51 -11.30 12.97 4.20
C HIS A 51 -12.42 12.21 3.46
N LYS A 52 -12.44 10.89 3.63
CA LYS A 52 -13.31 9.94 2.93
C LYS A 52 -14.13 9.13 3.92
N LYS A 53 -15.39 8.87 3.57
CA LYS A 53 -16.32 8.08 4.40
C LYS A 53 -15.94 6.60 4.53
N CYS A 54 -15.02 6.13 3.69
CA CYS A 54 -14.45 4.79 3.76
C CYS A 54 -12.93 4.93 3.81
N LEU A 55 -12.32 4.33 4.83
CA LEU A 55 -10.88 4.36 5.07
C LEU A 55 -10.39 2.97 5.43
N CYS A 56 -9.25 2.58 4.88
CA CYS A 56 -8.48 1.42 5.32
C CYS A 56 -7.11 1.92 5.76
N LEU A 57 -6.81 1.77 7.05
CA LEU A 57 -5.50 2.10 7.60
C LEU A 57 -4.74 0.80 7.81
N VAL A 58 -3.54 0.72 7.23
CA VAL A 58 -2.66 -0.45 7.33
C VAL A 58 -1.39 -0.03 8.06
N GLU A 59 -1.14 -0.70 9.17
CA GLU A 59 0.10 -0.53 9.94
C GLU A 59 1.13 -1.57 9.51
N PHE A 60 2.37 -1.10 9.34
CA PHE A 60 3.50 -1.94 8.99
C PHE A 60 4.52 -1.95 10.14
N GLY A 61 4.98 -3.15 10.50
CA GLY A 61 6.12 -3.39 11.38
C GLY A 61 7.29 -4.01 10.60
N ASP A 62 8.45 -4.08 11.25
CA ASP A 62 9.67 -4.67 10.69
C ASP A 62 10.04 -4.14 9.30
N VAL A 63 9.85 -2.83 9.10
CA VAL A 63 10.17 -2.18 7.82
C VAL A 63 11.69 -2.17 7.63
N HIS A 64 12.17 -2.81 6.57
CA HIS A 64 13.60 -2.81 6.24
C HIS A 64 13.83 -2.76 4.74
N ALA A 65 14.97 -2.19 4.36
CA ALA A 65 15.44 -2.23 2.98
C ALA A 65 15.82 -3.66 2.59
N LEU A 66 15.52 -4.03 1.36
CA LEU A 66 16.02 -5.27 0.78
C LEU A 66 17.53 -5.14 0.54
N PRO A 67 18.33 -6.20 0.75
CA PRO A 67 19.76 -6.17 0.46
C PRO A 67 20.08 -5.84 -1.02
N LEU A 68 19.18 -6.22 -1.92
CA LEU A 68 19.24 -5.88 -3.35
C LEU A 68 17.82 -5.50 -3.82
N PRO A 69 17.64 -4.28 -4.37
CA PRO A 69 16.37 -3.90 -4.97
C PRO A 69 16.01 -4.78 -6.17
N LEU A 70 14.75 -5.16 -6.28
CA LEU A 70 14.25 -5.98 -7.39
C LEU A 70 13.70 -5.07 -8.49
N PRO A 71 14.05 -5.28 -9.78
CA PRO A 71 13.49 -4.50 -10.87
C PRO A 71 12.03 -4.89 -11.07
N PHE A 72 11.11 -3.96 -10.85
CA PHE A 72 9.68 -4.20 -11.02
C PHE A 72 9.32 -4.13 -12.49
N ASP A 73 8.63 -5.15 -12.99
CA ASP A 73 8.09 -5.17 -14.34
C ASP A 73 6.66 -4.65 -14.32
N HIS A 74 6.50 -3.37 -14.63
CA HIS A 74 5.18 -2.75 -14.70
C HIS A 74 4.44 -3.24 -15.95
N GLN A 75 3.49 -4.14 -15.76
CA GLN A 75 2.64 -4.69 -16.81
C GLN A 75 1.34 -3.87 -16.94
N ASP A 76 0.77 -3.79 -18.16
CA ASP A 76 -0.53 -3.17 -18.52
C ASP A 76 -1.12 -2.16 -17.51
N ASN A 77 -2.37 -2.36 -17.07
CA ASN A 77 -3.05 -1.54 -16.08
C ASN A 77 -2.98 -2.27 -14.73
N MET A 78 -1.90 -2.03 -14.00
CA MET A 78 -1.68 -2.56 -12.65
C MET A 78 -2.20 -1.59 -11.59
N ASP A 79 -2.88 -2.14 -10.59
CA ASP A 79 -3.24 -1.40 -9.39
C ASP A 79 -1.99 -1.06 -8.56
N ASP A 80 -2.09 -0.01 -7.74
CA ASP A 80 -1.04 0.36 -6.79
C ASP A 80 -0.72 -0.80 -5.80
N TRP A 81 -1.68 -1.69 -5.56
CA TRP A 81 -1.60 -2.82 -4.63
C TRP A 81 -1.85 -4.14 -5.36
N LEU A 82 -0.83 -4.99 -5.41
CA LEU A 82 -0.88 -6.29 -6.07
C LEU A 82 -0.90 -7.39 -5.03
N ILE A 83 -1.84 -8.34 -5.18
CA ILE A 83 -1.94 -9.51 -4.31
C ILE A 83 -1.22 -10.66 -4.99
N LEU A 84 -0.10 -11.08 -4.39
CA LEU A 84 0.84 -12.03 -4.97
C LEU A 84 1.13 -13.16 -3.98
N LEU A 85 1.32 -14.37 -4.50
CA LEU A 85 1.89 -15.46 -3.72
C LEU A 85 3.42 -15.37 -3.65
N LYS A 86 4.03 -14.82 -4.71
CA LYS A 86 5.47 -14.75 -4.92
C LYS A 86 5.82 -13.41 -5.55
N ILE A 87 6.88 -12.77 -5.08
CA ILE A 87 7.30 -11.46 -5.59
C ILE A 87 7.87 -11.57 -7.00
N GLU A 88 8.38 -12.75 -7.35
CA GLU A 88 8.99 -13.08 -8.64
C GLU A 88 8.01 -12.96 -9.82
N ASP A 89 6.70 -13.01 -9.56
CA ASP A 89 5.68 -12.92 -10.60
C ASP A 89 5.57 -11.52 -11.22
N VAL A 90 6.19 -10.51 -10.59
CA VAL A 90 6.15 -9.11 -11.02
C VAL A 90 7.53 -8.46 -11.15
N VAL A 91 8.61 -9.25 -11.14
CA VAL A 91 9.96 -8.76 -11.41
C VAL A 91 10.35 -9.00 -12.87
N VAL A 92 11.24 -8.16 -13.39
CA VAL A 92 11.76 -8.31 -14.76
C VAL A 92 12.36 -9.71 -14.95
N GLY A 93 11.94 -10.38 -16.02
CA GLY A 93 12.34 -11.76 -16.33
C GLY A 93 11.33 -12.82 -15.88
N THR A 94 10.19 -12.43 -15.31
CA THR A 94 9.05 -13.34 -15.12
C THR A 94 8.61 -13.97 -16.44
N SER A 95 8.26 -15.25 -16.40
CA SER A 95 7.72 -15.99 -17.55
C SER A 95 6.19 -15.97 -17.61
N ILE A 96 5.54 -15.39 -16.59
CA ILE A 96 4.08 -15.35 -16.47
C ILE A 96 3.59 -13.90 -16.32
N PRO A 97 2.56 -13.49 -17.07
CA PRO A 97 1.88 -12.23 -16.81
C PRO A 97 1.16 -12.26 -15.46
N TYR A 98 1.17 -11.13 -14.76
CA TYR A 98 0.36 -10.96 -13.56
C TYR A 98 -1.13 -11.08 -13.92
N ASN A 99 -1.90 -11.76 -13.06
CA ASN A 99 -3.34 -11.85 -13.18
C ASN A 99 -4.02 -11.59 -11.82
N TYR A 100 -5.29 -11.18 -11.86
CA TYR A 100 -6.06 -10.81 -10.68
C TYR A 100 -6.83 -11.99 -10.05
N GLU A 101 -6.48 -13.25 -10.36
CA GLU A 101 -7.20 -14.41 -9.80
C GLU A 101 -7.14 -14.44 -8.27
N ASN A 102 -5.99 -14.07 -7.71
CA ASN A 102 -5.78 -13.99 -6.26
C ASN A 102 -6.35 -12.71 -5.61
N ALA A 103 -6.80 -11.75 -6.42
CA ALA A 103 -7.34 -10.47 -5.94
C ALA A 103 -8.86 -10.49 -5.77
N ARG A 104 -9.54 -11.60 -6.11
CA ARG A 104 -10.99 -11.75 -5.94
C ARG A 104 -11.32 -12.21 -4.53
N PHE A 105 -12.13 -11.42 -3.83
CA PHE A 105 -12.78 -11.77 -2.56
C PHE A 105 -14.25 -12.11 -2.78
#